data_AF-A0A950L1T7-F1
#
_entry.id   AF-A0A950L1T7-F1
#
_cell.length_a   1.000
_cell.length_b   1.000
_cell.length_c   1.000
_cell.angle_alpha   90.00
_cell.angle_beta   90.00
_cell.angle_gamma   90.00
#
_symmetry.space_group_name_H-M   'P 1'
#
loop_
_entity.id
_entity.type
_entity.pdbx_description
1 polymer ?
#
loop_
_entity_poly.entity_id
_entity_poly.type
_entity_poly.pdbx_seq_one_letter_code
_entity_poly.pdbx_strand_id
1 'polypeptide(L)'
;MRRLAVVLLAALVLVLPCAPARAALDIDPMQLYRQMKAAFDKGAAAGWHLGDELDYFSAVLDAGRDFELRRRDDPENVAIKGITVDLAYQLHYDPLTSNDAAEWYVRLAAEAWQNDAQRGAAAKAIIAKLDAEDVDVGRLAYDADADAAALAKDYPGDVQALLGQVDADLRAYNLTQDVRWRTLALQRAAQPTFPIGSVPQDLGKVLFPMVDAARNAGRGYSPDEREAARIVASHRASAHGGLQIIGHVVSHNAYLVITAPADEYFGHTKLSPIGLRNELARIGKFLDAGWGGRMTKETVWVVDSLDDWQHQYPRDYELPRLYKRVYDTLAREDTPEAKDALKQVRRTLLVNYPTSTEARDFLSS
;
A
#
# COMPACT_ATOMS: atom_id res chain seq x y z
N MET A 1 -71.26 14.80 36.49
CA MET A 1 -70.22 14.00 37.19
C MET A 1 -69.43 13.23 36.15
N ARG A 2 -68.08 13.31 36.22
CA ARG A 2 -66.99 12.34 35.89
C ARG A 2 -67.24 11.27 34.79
N ARG A 3 -66.31 10.80 33.96
CA ARG A 3 -64.85 10.94 33.64
C ARG A 3 -64.63 9.97 32.44
N LEU A 4 -63.93 10.34 31.37
CA LEU A 4 -62.56 9.90 31.00
C LEU A 4 -62.30 8.38 30.95
N ALA A 5 -62.00 7.87 29.75
CA ALA A 5 -60.97 6.84 29.53
C ALA A 5 -60.48 6.87 28.07
N VAL A 6 -59.19 7.15 27.91
CA VAL A 6 -58.41 7.33 26.68
C VAL A 6 -57.78 6.00 26.27
N VAL A 7 -57.74 5.78 24.95
CA VAL A 7 -57.08 4.66 24.25
C VAL A 7 -55.57 4.73 24.43
N LEU A 8 -54.94 3.63 24.83
CA LEU A 8 -53.48 3.53 24.96
C LEU A 8 -52.90 2.66 23.83
N LEU A 9 -51.97 3.27 23.10
CA LEU A 9 -51.07 2.68 22.11
C LEU A 9 -50.20 1.58 22.71
N ALA A 10 -49.99 0.52 21.94
CA ALA A 10 -48.75 -0.26 21.98
C ALA A 10 -48.37 -0.66 20.54
N ALA A 11 -47.85 0.30 19.78
CA ALA A 11 -47.13 0.01 18.55
C ALA A 11 -45.72 -0.43 18.95
N LEU A 12 -45.48 -1.73 18.88
CA LEU A 12 -44.17 -2.35 19.01
C LEU A 12 -43.31 -1.83 17.85
N VAL A 13 -42.40 -0.89 18.13
CA VAL A 13 -41.34 -0.52 17.20
C VAL A 13 -40.38 -1.70 17.14
N LEU A 14 -40.52 -2.52 16.11
CA LEU A 14 -39.47 -3.42 15.62
C LEU A 14 -38.29 -2.54 15.20
N VAL A 15 -37.35 -2.32 16.13
CA VAL A 15 -36.00 -1.89 15.79
C VAL A 15 -35.33 -3.11 15.16
N LEU A 16 -35.56 -3.29 13.86
CA LEU A 16 -34.68 -4.11 13.04
C LEU A 16 -33.32 -3.40 13.02
N PRO A 17 -32.21 -4.04 13.41
CA PRO A 17 -30.91 -3.53 13.02
C PRO A 17 -30.89 -3.59 11.49
N CYS A 18 -31.01 -2.43 10.85
CA CYS A 18 -30.58 -2.26 9.47
C CYS A 18 -29.06 -2.47 9.50
N ALA A 19 -28.63 -3.73 9.46
CA ALA A 19 -27.30 -4.05 9.02
C ALA A 19 -27.18 -3.45 7.61
N PRO A 20 -26.21 -2.55 7.34
CA PRO A 20 -26.01 -2.08 5.98
C PRO A 20 -25.83 -3.32 5.11
N ALA A 21 -26.58 -3.39 4.00
CA ALA A 21 -26.40 -4.43 3.00
C ALA A 21 -24.98 -4.28 2.45
N ARG A 22 -24.03 -5.00 3.05
CA ARG A 22 -22.72 -5.26 2.48
C ARG A 22 -22.99 -6.32 1.41
N ALA A 23 -22.85 -5.95 0.13
CA ALA A 23 -22.63 -6.94 -0.91
C ALA A 23 -21.25 -7.53 -0.66
N ALA A 24 -21.17 -8.41 0.34
CA ALA A 24 -19.91 -8.92 0.85
C ALA A 24 -19.25 -9.72 -0.27
N LEU A 25 -18.01 -9.35 -0.53
CA LEU A 25 -16.97 -10.17 -1.12
C LEU A 25 -17.11 -11.61 -0.56
N ASP A 26 -17.72 -12.53 -1.31
CA ASP A 26 -17.95 -13.92 -0.89
C ASP A 26 -16.71 -14.75 -1.22
N ILE A 27 -15.54 -14.31 -0.73
CA ILE A 27 -14.36 -15.18 -0.71
C ILE A 27 -14.42 -15.94 0.61
N ASP A 28 -14.74 -17.22 0.52
CA ASP A 28 -14.74 -18.14 1.65
C ASP A 28 -13.38 -18.09 2.36
N PRO A 29 -13.31 -17.82 3.68
CA PRO A 29 -12.06 -17.87 4.45
C PRO A 29 -11.30 -19.21 4.27
N MET A 30 -12.00 -20.29 3.94
CA MET A 30 -11.38 -21.58 3.62
C MET A 30 -10.75 -21.63 2.22
N GLN A 31 -11.15 -20.78 1.29
CA GLN A 31 -10.42 -20.56 0.06
C GLN A 31 -9.10 -19.83 0.32
N LEU A 32 -9.10 -18.80 1.18
CA LEU A 32 -7.88 -18.06 1.54
C LEU A 32 -6.91 -18.94 2.34
N TYR A 33 -7.40 -19.74 3.29
CA TYR A 33 -6.57 -20.72 3.98
C TYR A 33 -5.94 -21.74 3.02
N ARG A 34 -6.68 -22.21 2.01
CA ARG A 34 -6.12 -23.08 0.96
C ARG A 34 -5.04 -22.38 0.15
N GLN A 35 -5.18 -21.09 -0.13
CA GLN A 35 -4.14 -20.30 -0.81
C GLN A 35 -2.89 -20.14 0.06
N MET A 36 -3.05 -19.82 1.36
CA MET A 36 -1.94 -19.81 2.32
C MET A 36 -1.21 -21.15 2.33
N LYS A 37 -1.94 -22.26 2.42
CA LYS A 37 -1.34 -23.61 2.40
C LYS A 37 -0.61 -23.88 1.09
N ALA A 38 -1.19 -23.53 -0.04
CA ALA A 38 -0.56 -23.73 -1.34
C ALA A 38 0.74 -22.92 -1.50
N ALA A 39 0.77 -21.67 -1.00
CA ALA A 39 1.98 -20.86 -0.96
C ALA A 39 3.05 -21.48 -0.04
N PHE A 40 2.64 -22.00 1.12
CA PHE A 40 3.54 -22.73 2.01
C PHE A 40 4.13 -23.98 1.37
N ASP A 41 3.29 -24.82 0.76
CA ASP A 41 3.71 -26.05 0.09
C ASP A 41 4.68 -25.74 -1.08
N LYS A 42 4.44 -24.64 -1.81
CA LYS A 42 5.33 -24.15 -2.88
C LYS A 42 6.70 -23.79 -2.34
N GLY A 43 6.78 -22.96 -1.29
CA GLY A 43 8.05 -22.59 -0.66
C GLY A 43 8.82 -23.78 -0.12
N ALA A 44 8.12 -24.73 0.51
CA ALA A 44 8.71 -25.96 1.00
C ALA A 44 9.29 -26.85 -0.12
N ALA A 45 8.66 -26.87 -1.30
CA ALA A 45 9.15 -27.63 -2.46
C ALA A 45 10.35 -26.97 -3.15
N ALA A 46 10.49 -25.65 -3.08
CA ALA A 46 11.53 -24.87 -3.75
C ALA A 46 12.76 -24.58 -2.86
N GLY A 47 12.71 -24.89 -1.56
CA GLY A 47 13.80 -24.59 -0.63
C GLY A 47 13.81 -23.14 -0.15
N TRP A 48 12.62 -22.53 -0.01
CA TRP A 48 12.34 -21.18 0.50
C TRP A 48 13.32 -20.10 0.01
N HIS A 49 13.00 -19.49 -1.12
CA HIS A 49 13.60 -18.22 -1.54
C HIS A 49 12.81 -17.03 -0.97
N LEU A 50 13.40 -15.83 -0.95
CA LEU A 50 12.72 -14.65 -0.41
C LEU A 50 11.39 -14.38 -1.12
N GLY A 51 11.34 -14.60 -2.44
CA GLY A 51 10.09 -14.47 -3.19
C GLY A 51 8.97 -15.41 -2.72
N ASP A 52 9.31 -16.64 -2.31
CA ASP A 52 8.31 -17.59 -1.79
C ASP A 52 7.81 -17.19 -0.39
N GLU A 53 8.69 -16.63 0.44
CA GLU A 53 8.33 -16.11 1.77
C GLU A 53 7.42 -14.88 1.67
N LEU A 54 7.72 -13.96 0.75
CA LEU A 54 6.87 -12.80 0.47
C LEU A 54 5.50 -13.21 -0.10
N ASP A 55 5.46 -14.21 -1.00
CA ASP A 55 4.22 -14.79 -1.52
C ASP A 55 3.36 -15.36 -0.38
N TYR A 56 3.99 -16.15 0.50
CA TYR A 56 3.30 -16.74 1.65
C TYR A 56 2.80 -15.67 2.63
N PHE A 57 3.64 -14.68 2.93
CA PHE A 57 3.28 -13.58 3.80
C PHE A 57 2.08 -12.79 3.27
N SER A 58 2.05 -12.48 1.96
CA SER A 58 0.88 -11.83 1.39
C SER A 58 -0.40 -12.67 1.50
N ALA A 59 -0.31 -13.99 1.36
CA ALA A 59 -1.48 -14.86 1.54
C ALA A 59 -1.97 -14.85 3.00
N VAL A 60 -1.05 -14.78 3.96
CA VAL A 60 -1.36 -14.63 5.39
C VAL A 60 -2.08 -13.31 5.66
N LEU A 61 -1.62 -12.21 5.07
CA LEU A 61 -2.26 -10.90 5.20
C LEU A 61 -3.67 -10.88 4.62
N ASP A 62 -3.86 -11.45 3.42
CA ASP A 62 -5.18 -11.52 2.80
C ASP A 62 -6.16 -12.35 3.63
N ALA A 63 -5.73 -13.51 4.14
CA ALA A 63 -6.56 -14.32 5.02
C ALA A 63 -6.87 -13.59 6.33
N GLY A 64 -5.87 -13.02 6.98
CA GLY A 64 -6.01 -12.34 8.25
C GLY A 64 -6.96 -11.14 8.19
N ARG A 65 -6.82 -10.33 7.14
CA ARG A 65 -7.73 -9.23 6.81
C ARG A 65 -9.17 -9.70 6.69
N ASP A 66 -9.39 -10.78 5.96
CA ASP A 66 -10.72 -11.36 5.72
C ASP A 66 -11.37 -11.87 7.02
N PHE A 67 -10.58 -12.59 7.83
CA PHE A 67 -10.99 -13.04 9.15
C PHE A 67 -11.34 -11.86 10.07
N GLU A 68 -10.53 -10.79 10.11
CA GLU A 68 -10.86 -9.63 10.93
C GLU A 68 -12.18 -8.96 10.50
N LEU A 69 -12.41 -8.83 9.20
CA LEU A 69 -13.60 -8.16 8.67
C LEU A 69 -14.88 -9.00 8.80
N ARG A 70 -14.80 -10.33 8.72
CA ARG A 70 -15.98 -11.22 8.65
C ARG A 70 -16.14 -12.18 9.82
N ARG A 71 -15.04 -12.59 10.45
CA ARG A 71 -14.99 -13.63 11.49
C ARG A 71 -14.09 -13.23 12.66
N ARG A 72 -14.26 -11.99 13.12
CA ARG A 72 -13.40 -11.36 14.13
C ARG A 72 -13.21 -12.21 15.39
N ASP A 73 -14.29 -12.82 15.87
CA ASP A 73 -14.33 -13.60 17.11
C ASP A 73 -13.90 -15.06 16.92
N ASP A 74 -13.49 -15.47 15.71
CA ASP A 74 -12.98 -16.80 15.44
C ASP A 74 -11.59 -16.99 16.07
N PRO A 75 -11.34 -18.07 16.83
CA PRO A 75 -10.01 -18.35 17.40
C PRO A 75 -8.88 -18.38 16.37
N GLU A 76 -9.15 -18.78 15.13
CA GLU A 76 -8.17 -18.81 14.05
C GLU A 76 -7.66 -17.39 13.70
N ASN A 77 -8.47 -16.34 13.91
CA ASN A 77 -8.05 -14.96 13.70
C ASN A 77 -6.88 -14.58 14.63
N VAL A 78 -6.89 -15.05 15.89
CA VAL A 78 -5.80 -14.80 16.85
C VAL A 78 -4.51 -15.50 16.39
N ALA A 79 -4.63 -16.73 15.90
CA ALA A 79 -3.50 -17.49 15.39
C ALA A 79 -2.87 -16.81 14.15
N ILE A 80 -3.69 -16.36 13.20
CA ILE A 80 -3.22 -15.67 11.99
C ILE A 80 -2.53 -14.34 12.34
N LYS A 81 -3.03 -13.59 13.33
CA LYS A 81 -2.35 -12.38 13.83
C LYS A 81 -0.95 -12.70 14.39
N GLY A 82 -0.80 -13.81 15.10
CA GLY A 82 0.50 -14.25 15.61
C GLY A 82 1.49 -14.57 14.48
N ILE A 83 1.03 -15.32 13.47
CA ILE A 83 1.82 -15.63 12.25
C ILE A 83 2.19 -14.34 11.51
N THR A 84 1.26 -13.38 11.42
CA THR A 84 1.49 -12.08 10.78
C THR A 84 2.64 -11.33 11.45
N VAL A 85 2.68 -11.28 12.79
CA VAL A 85 3.77 -10.62 13.53
C VAL A 85 5.10 -11.34 13.30
N ASP A 86 5.11 -12.68 13.34
CA ASP A 86 6.34 -13.46 13.16
C ASP A 86 6.94 -13.22 11.76
N LEU A 87 6.10 -13.31 10.71
CA LEU A 87 6.53 -13.10 9.33
C LEU A 87 6.89 -11.64 9.04
N ALA A 88 6.07 -10.68 9.51
CA ALA A 88 6.36 -9.26 9.32
C ALA A 88 7.69 -8.86 9.96
N TYR A 89 8.03 -9.43 11.12
CA TYR A 89 9.32 -9.18 11.76
C TYR A 89 10.47 -9.87 11.03
N GLN A 90 10.31 -11.14 10.65
CA GLN A 90 11.32 -11.91 9.91
C GLN A 90 11.65 -11.29 8.55
N LEU A 91 10.62 -10.83 7.83
CA LEU A 91 10.74 -10.28 6.49
C LEU A 91 11.00 -8.76 6.49
N HIS A 92 11.33 -8.20 7.66
CA HIS A 92 11.63 -6.78 7.86
C HIS A 92 10.55 -5.87 7.25
N TYR A 93 9.27 -6.13 7.57
CA TYR A 93 8.14 -5.34 7.10
C TYR A 93 8.39 -3.85 7.21
N ASP A 94 8.18 -3.14 6.11
CA ASP A 94 8.31 -1.71 6.02
C ASP A 94 7.20 -1.14 5.13
N PRO A 95 6.41 -0.17 5.60
CA PRO A 95 5.24 0.31 4.86
C PRO A 95 5.61 0.95 3.52
N LEU A 96 6.82 1.50 3.36
CA LEU A 96 7.26 2.07 2.09
C LEU A 96 7.51 0.99 1.04
N THR A 97 8.01 -0.18 1.42
CA THR A 97 8.45 -1.22 0.45
C THR A 97 7.50 -2.40 0.33
N SER A 98 6.84 -2.80 1.42
CA SER A 98 6.06 -4.05 1.47
C SER A 98 4.82 -4.03 0.57
N ASN A 99 4.31 -2.86 0.16
CA ASN A 99 3.25 -2.67 -0.85
C ASN A 99 2.05 -3.63 -0.76
N ASP A 100 1.77 -4.16 0.42
CA ASP A 100 0.51 -4.78 0.72
C ASP A 100 -0.37 -3.66 1.24
N ALA A 101 -1.45 -3.34 0.54
CA ALA A 101 -2.40 -2.35 1.04
C ALA A 101 -3.24 -2.89 2.23
N ALA A 102 -2.67 -3.83 3.00
CA ALA A 102 -3.17 -4.38 4.25
C ALA A 102 -2.31 -3.97 5.47
N GLU A 103 -1.52 -2.89 5.36
CA GLU A 103 -0.75 -2.29 6.45
C GLU A 103 -1.54 -2.15 7.77
N TRP A 104 -2.79 -1.71 7.68
CA TRP A 104 -3.71 -1.61 8.83
C TRP A 104 -3.86 -2.94 9.59
N TYR A 105 -3.84 -4.07 8.89
CA TYR A 105 -3.97 -5.39 9.49
C TYR A 105 -2.66 -5.80 10.17
N VAL A 106 -1.52 -5.43 9.59
CA VAL A 106 -0.20 -5.62 10.23
C VAL A 106 -0.12 -4.84 11.53
N ARG A 107 -0.57 -3.58 11.54
CA ARG A 107 -0.71 -2.77 12.76
C ARG A 107 -1.57 -3.47 13.80
N LEU A 108 -2.77 -3.89 13.42
CA LEU A 108 -3.72 -4.56 14.32
C LEU A 108 -3.14 -5.85 14.90
N ALA A 109 -2.46 -6.65 14.08
CA ALA A 109 -1.79 -7.86 14.52
C ALA A 109 -0.68 -7.54 15.54
N ALA A 110 0.16 -6.56 15.26
CA ALA A 110 1.20 -6.13 16.19
C ALA A 110 0.62 -5.59 17.51
N GLU A 111 -0.43 -4.76 17.47
CA GLU A 111 -1.08 -4.24 18.67
C GLU A 111 -1.67 -5.35 19.55
N ALA A 112 -2.22 -6.40 18.95
CA ALA A 112 -2.76 -7.56 19.67
C ALA A 112 -1.67 -8.36 20.42
N TRP A 113 -0.43 -8.33 19.93
CA TRP A 113 0.69 -9.11 20.45
C TRP A 113 1.77 -8.29 21.17
N GLN A 114 1.66 -6.95 21.24
CA GLN A 114 2.69 -6.07 21.82
C GLN A 114 3.08 -6.35 23.28
N ASN A 115 2.18 -6.99 24.04
CA ASN A 115 2.38 -7.35 25.45
C ASN A 115 2.66 -8.84 25.66
N ASP A 116 2.77 -9.61 24.58
CA ASP A 116 3.09 -11.03 24.64
C ASP A 116 4.56 -11.26 25.03
N ALA A 117 4.82 -12.34 25.77
CA ALA A 117 6.16 -12.65 26.26
C ALA A 117 7.13 -13.08 25.16
N GLN A 118 6.64 -13.67 24.08
CA GLN A 118 7.45 -14.16 22.96
C GLN A 118 7.48 -13.16 21.81
N ARG A 119 6.32 -12.61 21.43
CA ARG A 119 6.16 -11.74 20.25
C ARG A 119 6.18 -10.24 20.57
N GLY A 120 6.10 -9.85 21.83
CA GLY A 120 5.92 -8.44 22.22
C GLY A 120 7.03 -7.52 21.75
N ALA A 121 8.28 -7.99 21.69
CA ALA A 121 9.39 -7.19 21.18
C ALA A 121 9.28 -6.94 19.66
N ALA A 122 8.99 -8.00 18.89
CA ALA A 122 8.79 -7.93 17.45
C ALA A 122 7.59 -7.04 17.08
N ALA A 123 6.46 -7.24 17.76
CA ALA A 123 5.27 -6.42 17.61
C ALA A 123 5.54 -4.93 17.88
N LYS A 124 6.26 -4.59 18.96
CA LYS A 124 6.62 -3.19 19.25
C LYS A 124 7.54 -2.58 18.20
N ALA A 125 8.47 -3.36 17.65
CA ALA A 125 9.33 -2.89 16.57
C ALA A 125 8.52 -2.58 15.30
N ILE A 126 7.56 -3.44 14.94
CA ILE A 126 6.65 -3.22 13.81
C ILE A 126 5.80 -1.95 14.04
N ILE A 127 5.18 -1.79 15.21
CA ILE A 127 4.40 -0.59 15.55
C ILE A 127 5.25 0.67 15.43
N ALA A 128 6.50 0.65 15.93
CA ALA A 128 7.39 1.80 15.83
C ALA A 128 7.70 2.21 14.38
N LYS A 129 7.82 1.25 13.46
CA LYS A 129 7.99 1.53 12.02
C LYS A 129 6.72 2.13 11.40
N LEU A 130 5.58 1.53 11.69
CA LEU A 130 4.28 2.01 11.21
C LEU A 130 3.96 3.41 11.76
N ASP A 131 4.33 3.71 13.01
CA ASP A 131 4.19 5.05 13.60
C ASP A 131 5.16 6.06 12.98
N ALA A 132 6.36 5.63 12.54
CA ALA A 132 7.30 6.51 11.84
C ALA A 132 6.73 6.99 10.50
N GLU A 133 5.93 6.15 9.85
CA GLU A 133 5.20 6.50 8.63
C GLU A 133 4.39 7.80 8.83
N ASP A 134 3.70 7.93 9.97
CA ASP A 134 2.83 9.06 10.35
C ASP A 134 3.54 10.36 10.70
N VAL A 135 4.83 10.31 11.02
CA VAL A 135 5.51 11.44 11.66
C VAL A 135 6.75 11.90 10.92
N ASP A 136 7.49 11.01 10.25
CA ASP A 136 8.79 11.34 9.66
C ASP A 136 9.09 10.53 8.38
N VAL A 137 8.82 11.16 7.23
CA VAL A 137 9.11 10.58 5.91
C VAL A 137 10.60 10.31 5.67
N GLY A 138 11.50 11.04 6.34
CA GLY A 138 12.93 10.83 6.24
C GLY A 138 13.37 9.59 7.01
N ARG A 139 12.76 9.35 8.18
CA ARG A 139 12.92 8.12 8.94
C ARG A 139 12.38 6.92 8.18
N LEU A 140 11.17 7.02 7.62
CA LEU A 140 10.57 5.95 6.82
C LEU A 140 11.48 5.54 5.65
N ALA A 141 12.01 6.52 4.90
CA ALA A 141 12.96 6.26 3.82
C ALA A 141 14.25 5.57 4.29
N TYR A 142 14.74 5.91 5.49
CA TYR A 142 15.93 5.30 6.06
C TYR A 142 15.68 3.86 6.54
N ASP A 143 14.55 3.62 7.19
CA ASP A 143 14.18 2.30 7.68
C ASP A 143 13.95 1.34 6.50
N ALA A 144 13.27 1.77 5.44
CA ALA A 144 13.11 1.02 4.20
C ALA A 144 14.45 0.57 3.57
N ASP A 145 15.44 1.46 3.51
CA ASP A 145 16.78 1.12 3.02
C ASP A 145 17.49 0.11 3.94
N ALA A 146 17.41 0.33 5.26
CA ALA A 146 18.02 -0.55 6.25
C ALA A 146 17.42 -1.96 6.22
N ASP A 147 16.10 -2.06 6.07
CA ASP A 147 15.35 -3.31 5.98
C ASP A 147 15.64 -4.06 4.68
N ALA A 148 15.66 -3.36 3.54
CA ALA A 148 16.05 -3.96 2.27
C ALA A 148 17.52 -4.43 2.29
N ALA A 149 18.41 -3.71 2.96
CA ALA A 149 19.79 -4.13 3.17
C ALA A 149 19.91 -5.34 4.11
N ALA A 150 19.06 -5.43 5.13
CA ALA A 150 18.99 -6.60 6.01
C ALA A 150 18.52 -7.84 5.22
N LEU A 151 17.47 -7.72 4.42
CA LEU A 151 17.01 -8.79 3.52
C LEU A 151 18.10 -9.24 2.54
N ALA A 152 18.83 -8.32 1.92
CA ALA A 152 19.94 -8.68 1.02
C ALA A 152 21.10 -9.38 1.74
N LYS A 153 21.26 -9.16 3.05
CA LYS A 153 22.23 -9.87 3.88
C LYS A 153 21.73 -11.25 4.30
N ASP A 154 20.44 -11.37 4.62
CA ASP A 154 19.80 -12.63 5.02
C ASP A 154 19.62 -13.58 3.83
N TYR A 155 19.47 -13.03 2.62
CA TYR A 155 19.34 -13.76 1.35
C TYR A 155 20.42 -13.33 0.32
N PRO A 156 21.70 -13.67 0.53
CA PRO A 156 22.79 -13.22 -0.34
C PRO A 156 22.62 -13.71 -1.78
N GLY A 157 22.57 -12.77 -2.73
CA GLY A 157 22.45 -13.07 -4.15
C GLY A 157 21.04 -13.45 -4.61
N ASP A 158 20.05 -13.43 -3.72
CA ASP A 158 18.65 -13.61 -4.10
C ASP A 158 18.18 -12.43 -4.97
N VAL A 159 17.50 -12.75 -6.07
CA VAL A 159 17.04 -11.76 -7.04
C VAL A 159 16.06 -10.78 -6.42
N GLN A 160 15.12 -11.23 -5.58
CA GLN A 160 14.14 -10.35 -4.93
C GLN A 160 14.81 -9.42 -3.93
N ALA A 161 15.80 -9.91 -3.18
CA ALA A 161 16.49 -9.09 -2.18
C ALA A 161 17.28 -7.95 -2.86
N LEU A 162 17.99 -8.25 -3.95
CA LEU A 162 18.73 -7.24 -4.72
C LEU A 162 17.81 -6.23 -5.43
N LEU A 163 16.70 -6.71 -5.99
CA LEU A 163 15.67 -5.83 -6.56
C LEU A 163 15.03 -4.94 -5.49
N GLY A 164 14.76 -5.50 -4.31
CA GLY A 164 14.17 -4.81 -3.17
C GLY A 164 15.01 -3.64 -2.68
N GLN A 165 16.35 -3.75 -2.68
CA GLN A 165 17.22 -2.61 -2.34
C GLN A 165 17.07 -1.42 -3.30
N VAL A 166 17.02 -1.69 -4.61
CA VAL A 166 16.84 -0.63 -5.62
C VAL A 166 15.41 -0.07 -5.54
N ASP A 167 14.41 -0.91 -5.31
CA ASP A 167 13.03 -0.46 -5.12
C ASP A 167 12.91 0.45 -3.88
N ALA A 168 13.49 0.06 -2.74
CA ALA A 168 13.53 0.86 -1.52
C ALA A 168 14.15 2.25 -1.77
N ASP A 169 15.31 2.31 -2.42
CA ASP A 169 15.97 3.57 -2.76
C ASP A 169 15.12 4.45 -3.68
N LEU A 170 14.49 3.87 -4.70
CA LEU A 170 13.65 4.62 -5.62
C LEU A 170 12.40 5.15 -4.94
N ARG A 171 11.77 4.36 -4.08
CA ARG A 171 10.61 4.80 -3.29
C ARG A 171 10.99 5.87 -2.26
N ALA A 172 12.14 5.72 -1.60
CA ALA A 172 12.71 6.71 -0.71
C ALA A 172 12.98 8.04 -1.44
N TYR A 173 13.54 7.98 -2.65
CA TYR A 173 13.69 9.16 -3.50
C TYR A 173 12.34 9.79 -3.86
N ASN A 174 11.37 8.99 -4.28
CA ASN A 174 10.05 9.48 -4.69
C ASN A 174 9.33 10.19 -3.53
N LEU A 175 9.44 9.64 -2.32
CA LEU A 175 8.84 10.20 -1.11
C LEU A 175 9.54 11.49 -0.65
N THR A 176 10.88 11.50 -0.61
CA THR A 176 11.66 12.56 0.05
C THR A 176 12.28 13.59 -0.91
N GLN A 177 12.42 13.24 -2.18
CA GLN A 177 13.17 13.98 -3.21
C GLN A 177 14.66 14.19 -2.86
N ASP A 178 15.20 13.41 -1.92
CA ASP A 178 16.60 13.49 -1.51
C ASP A 178 17.51 12.72 -2.50
N VAL A 179 18.42 13.46 -3.14
CA VAL A 179 19.34 12.94 -4.16
C VAL A 179 20.24 11.79 -3.69
N ARG A 180 20.42 11.62 -2.36
CA ARG A 180 21.18 10.47 -1.84
C ARG A 180 20.55 9.14 -2.25
N TRP A 181 19.22 9.04 -2.20
CA TRP A 181 18.49 7.82 -2.52
C TRP A 181 18.56 7.50 -4.00
N ARG A 182 18.42 8.51 -4.84
CA ARG A 182 18.63 8.40 -6.28
C ARG A 182 20.03 7.90 -6.62
N THR A 183 21.05 8.42 -5.91
CA THR A 183 22.44 8.00 -6.07
C THR A 183 22.61 6.53 -5.67
N LEU A 184 22.05 6.11 -4.53
CA LEU A 184 22.10 4.72 -4.07
C LEU A 184 21.42 3.76 -5.06
N ALA A 185 20.21 4.09 -5.54
CA ALA A 185 19.48 3.30 -6.52
C ALA A 185 20.33 3.04 -7.78
N LEU A 186 20.95 4.09 -8.32
CA LEU A 186 21.81 4.00 -9.50
C LEU A 186 23.07 3.17 -9.23
N GLN A 187 23.73 3.39 -8.08
CA GLN A 187 24.94 2.66 -7.70
C GLN A 187 24.67 1.17 -7.49
N ARG A 188 23.58 0.82 -6.82
CA ARG A 188 23.17 -0.58 -6.60
C ARG A 188 22.76 -1.26 -7.90
N ALA A 189 21.97 -0.58 -8.75
CA ALA A 189 21.61 -1.10 -10.07
C ALA A 189 22.83 -1.27 -11.01
N ALA A 190 23.89 -0.49 -10.82
CA ALA A 190 25.13 -0.58 -11.59
C ALA A 190 26.05 -1.73 -11.14
N GLN A 191 25.76 -2.39 -10.02
CA GLN A 191 26.60 -3.50 -9.55
C GLN A 191 26.56 -4.68 -10.54
N PRO A 192 27.69 -5.39 -10.77
CA PRO A 192 27.72 -6.55 -11.67
C PRO A 192 26.79 -7.69 -11.25
N THR A 193 26.51 -7.80 -9.96
CA THR A 193 25.62 -8.80 -9.37
C THR A 193 24.15 -8.43 -9.47
N PHE A 194 23.82 -7.18 -9.82
CA PHE A 194 22.44 -6.74 -9.90
C PHE A 194 21.72 -7.42 -11.08
N PRO A 195 20.57 -8.09 -10.86
CA PRO A 195 19.89 -8.88 -11.88
C PRO A 195 19.07 -7.97 -12.82
N ILE A 196 19.75 -7.15 -13.63
CA ILE A 196 19.12 -6.14 -14.50
C ILE A 196 18.05 -6.72 -15.45
N GLY A 197 18.22 -7.97 -15.88
CA GLY A 197 17.29 -8.68 -16.77
C GLY A 197 16.02 -9.17 -16.07
N SER A 198 16.01 -9.17 -14.74
CA SER A 198 14.88 -9.59 -13.89
C SER A 198 14.14 -8.40 -13.29
N VAL A 199 14.50 -7.15 -13.66
CA VAL A 199 13.79 -5.95 -13.18
C VAL A 199 12.32 -6.02 -13.62
N PRO A 200 11.35 -6.02 -12.66
CA PRO A 200 9.93 -6.03 -12.97
C PRO A 200 9.55 -4.83 -13.83
N GLN A 201 8.49 -4.96 -14.63
CA GLN A 201 8.04 -3.89 -15.51
C GLN A 201 7.76 -2.58 -14.76
N ASP A 202 7.16 -2.65 -13.56
CA ASP A 202 6.81 -1.45 -12.80
C ASP A 202 8.03 -0.74 -12.21
N LEU A 203 8.96 -1.49 -11.62
CA LEU A 203 10.25 -0.93 -11.21
C LEU A 203 11.00 -0.34 -12.41
N GLY A 204 10.99 -1.04 -13.54
CA GLY A 204 11.61 -0.60 -14.79
C GLY A 204 11.01 0.70 -15.35
N LYS A 205 9.70 0.95 -15.15
CA LYS A 205 9.05 2.22 -15.55
C LYS A 205 9.56 3.42 -14.75
N VAL A 206 10.15 3.21 -13.57
CA VAL A 206 10.74 4.28 -12.74
C VAL A 206 12.25 4.34 -12.96
N LEU A 207 12.93 3.19 -12.82
CA LEU A 207 14.38 3.08 -12.90
C LEU A 207 14.92 3.49 -14.29
N PHE A 208 14.34 2.97 -15.38
CA PHE A 208 14.94 3.16 -16.70
C PHE A 208 14.82 4.59 -17.24
N PRO A 209 13.70 5.31 -17.09
CA PRO A 209 13.66 6.73 -17.41
C PRO A 209 14.66 7.55 -16.60
N MET A 210 14.85 7.22 -15.31
CA MET A 210 15.85 7.87 -14.46
C MET A 210 17.28 7.60 -14.97
N VAL A 211 17.59 6.36 -15.36
CA VAL A 211 18.88 5.98 -15.97
C VAL A 211 19.10 6.72 -17.29
N ASP A 212 18.10 6.78 -18.16
CA ASP A 212 18.19 7.50 -19.43
C ASP A 212 18.35 9.01 -19.22
N ALA A 213 17.64 9.59 -18.24
CA ALA A 213 17.79 10.99 -17.85
C ALA A 213 19.20 11.27 -17.30
N ALA A 214 19.70 10.46 -16.37
CA ALA A 214 21.06 10.59 -15.85
C ALA A 214 22.11 10.48 -16.97
N ARG A 215 21.96 9.49 -17.87
CA ARG A 215 22.92 9.28 -18.97
C ARG A 215 22.93 10.44 -19.96
N ASN A 216 21.76 10.98 -20.32
CA ASN A 216 21.60 11.93 -21.43
C ASN A 216 21.57 13.40 -20.98
N ALA A 217 21.09 13.69 -19.76
CA ALA A 217 20.93 15.04 -19.23
C ALA A 217 22.03 15.35 -18.20
N GLY A 218 22.93 16.27 -18.55
CA GLY A 218 24.05 16.65 -17.67
C GLY A 218 23.68 17.59 -16.50
N ARG A 219 22.45 18.12 -16.44
CA ARG A 219 22.01 19.03 -15.36
C ARG A 219 21.22 18.24 -14.31
N GLY A 220 21.55 18.44 -13.03
CA GLY A 220 20.86 17.80 -11.90
C GLY A 220 21.39 16.44 -11.48
N TYR A 221 22.34 15.85 -12.22
CA TYR A 221 23.01 14.59 -11.90
C TYR A 221 24.52 14.78 -11.68
N SER A 222 25.06 14.11 -10.68
CA SER A 222 26.49 14.11 -10.37
C SER A 222 27.31 13.34 -11.43
N PRO A 223 28.63 13.52 -11.50
CA PRO A 223 29.49 12.68 -12.34
C PRO A 223 29.34 11.18 -12.05
N ASP A 224 29.23 10.79 -10.79
CA ASP A 224 29.14 9.39 -10.37
C ASP A 224 27.81 8.75 -10.77
N GLU A 225 26.69 9.49 -10.64
CA GLU A 225 25.38 9.05 -11.10
C GLU A 225 25.34 8.83 -12.62
N ARG A 226 26.02 9.71 -13.37
CA ARG A 226 26.13 9.57 -14.83
C ARG A 226 26.91 8.33 -15.23
N GLU A 227 27.97 8.01 -14.49
CA GLU A 227 28.76 6.81 -14.75
C GLU A 227 27.99 5.54 -14.39
N ALA A 228 27.36 5.50 -13.21
CA ALA A 228 26.48 4.41 -12.82
C ALA A 228 25.38 4.17 -13.86
N ALA A 229 24.72 5.23 -14.34
CA ALA A 229 23.70 5.13 -15.38
C ALA A 229 24.23 4.55 -16.71
N ARG A 230 25.47 4.87 -17.12
CA ARG A 230 26.10 4.24 -18.30
C ARG A 230 26.32 2.74 -18.09
N ILE A 231 26.78 2.35 -16.91
CA ILE A 231 26.98 0.94 -16.54
C ILE A 231 25.65 0.19 -16.59
N VAL A 232 24.59 0.73 -15.97
CA VAL A 232 23.25 0.15 -16.00
C VAL A 232 22.74 -0.01 -17.43
N ALA A 233 22.90 1.03 -18.27
CA ALA A 233 22.50 0.97 -19.66
C ALA A 233 23.28 -0.11 -20.45
N SER A 234 24.57 -0.29 -20.16
CA SER A 234 25.39 -1.34 -20.74
C SER A 234 24.93 -2.73 -20.29
N HIS A 235 24.70 -2.94 -18.99
CA HIS A 235 24.18 -4.21 -18.45
C HIS A 235 22.85 -4.57 -19.10
N ARG A 236 21.95 -3.59 -19.22
CA ARG A 236 20.64 -3.75 -19.88
C ARG A 236 20.80 -4.15 -21.35
N ALA A 237 21.67 -3.48 -22.11
CA ALA A 237 21.91 -3.81 -23.51
C ALA A 237 22.43 -5.24 -23.70
N SER A 238 23.33 -5.70 -22.82
CA SER A 238 23.84 -7.07 -22.82
C SER A 238 22.79 -8.11 -22.42
N ALA A 239 21.87 -7.76 -21.52
CA ALA A 239 20.81 -8.65 -21.07
C ALA A 239 19.74 -8.90 -22.14
N HIS A 240 19.43 -7.91 -23.00
CA HIS A 240 18.45 -8.04 -24.09
C HIS A 240 18.86 -9.04 -25.20
N GLY A 241 20.12 -9.51 -25.22
CA GLY A 241 20.60 -10.53 -26.15
C GLY A 241 20.36 -11.98 -25.71
N GLY A 242 20.05 -12.21 -24.43
CA GLY A 242 19.59 -13.49 -23.91
C GLY A 242 18.06 -13.46 -23.84
N LEU A 243 17.41 -14.55 -24.23
CA LEU A 243 15.97 -14.79 -24.09
C LEU A 243 15.38 -13.95 -22.95
N GLN A 244 14.36 -13.12 -23.23
CA GLN A 244 13.47 -12.63 -22.20
C GLN A 244 13.04 -13.86 -21.43
N ILE A 245 13.64 -14.10 -20.26
CA ILE A 245 13.15 -15.12 -19.37
C ILE A 245 11.77 -14.59 -19.06
N ILE A 246 10.75 -15.25 -19.61
CA ILE A 246 9.37 -15.23 -19.14
C ILE A 246 9.44 -15.90 -17.77
N GLY A 247 10.12 -15.22 -16.87
CA GLY A 247 10.40 -15.63 -15.52
C GLY A 247 9.42 -14.85 -14.72
N HIS A 248 8.54 -15.58 -14.05
CA HIS A 248 7.78 -15.13 -12.90
C HIS A 248 8.71 -14.49 -11.87
N VAL A 249 9.20 -13.29 -12.14
CA VAL A 249 9.38 -12.33 -11.07
C VAL A 249 7.96 -11.93 -10.77
N VAL A 250 7.47 -12.41 -9.62
CA VAL A 250 6.22 -11.99 -9.06
C VAL A 250 6.23 -10.48 -9.13
N SER A 251 5.52 -9.90 -10.11
CA SER A 251 5.00 -8.58 -9.88
C SER A 251 4.29 -8.74 -8.54
N HIS A 252 4.59 -7.89 -7.57
CA HIS A 252 3.79 -7.71 -6.35
C HIS A 252 2.35 -7.23 -6.71
N ASN A 253 1.78 -7.77 -7.79
CA ASN A 253 0.54 -7.48 -8.48
C ASN A 253 -0.12 -8.79 -8.96
N ALA A 254 0.43 -9.99 -8.71
CA ALA A 254 -0.29 -11.27 -8.93
C ALA A 254 -1.34 -11.51 -7.82
N TYR A 255 -1.80 -10.43 -7.22
CA TYR A 255 -2.82 -10.42 -6.21
C TYR A 255 -4.19 -10.39 -6.88
N LEU A 256 -5.17 -11.06 -6.28
CA LEU A 256 -6.56 -10.92 -6.71
C LEU A 256 -6.92 -9.42 -6.63
N VAL A 257 -7.08 -8.79 -7.79
CA VAL A 257 -7.69 -7.46 -7.90
C VAL A 257 -9.15 -7.65 -7.54
N ILE A 258 -9.50 -7.31 -6.31
CA ILE A 258 -10.88 -7.37 -5.85
C ILE A 258 -11.40 -5.93 -5.86
N THR A 259 -12.28 -5.66 -6.80
CA THR A 259 -12.94 -4.37 -6.94
C THR A 259 -14.13 -4.29 -6.02
N ALA A 260 -14.36 -3.13 -5.42
CA ALA A 260 -15.56 -2.89 -4.65
C ALA A 260 -16.82 -3.01 -5.52
N PRO A 261 -17.87 -3.66 -5.02
CA PRO A 261 -19.21 -3.56 -5.59
C PRO A 261 -19.66 -2.10 -5.68
N ALA A 262 -20.38 -1.75 -6.75
CA ALA A 262 -20.80 -0.37 -7.00
C ALA A 262 -21.82 0.17 -5.98
N ASP A 263 -22.46 -0.72 -5.22
CA ASP A 263 -23.49 -0.47 -4.21
C ASP A 263 -22.97 -0.57 -2.77
N GLU A 264 -21.70 -0.91 -2.56
CA GLU A 264 -21.11 -0.90 -1.22
C GLU A 264 -20.86 0.52 -0.72
N TYR A 265 -21.00 0.74 0.60
CA TYR A 265 -20.95 2.07 1.21
C TYR A 265 -19.77 2.21 2.17
N PHE A 266 -18.97 3.25 1.96
CA PHE A 266 -17.71 3.47 2.69
C PHE A 266 -17.73 4.73 3.56
N GLY A 267 -16.98 4.69 4.66
CA GLY A 267 -16.72 5.79 5.58
C GLY A 267 -17.94 6.25 6.35
N HIS A 268 -17.81 7.43 6.97
CA HIS A 268 -18.86 8.10 7.74
C HIS A 268 -20.00 8.59 6.85
N THR A 269 -19.69 9.04 5.64
CA THR A 269 -20.69 9.56 4.69
C THR A 269 -21.48 8.48 3.97
N LYS A 270 -21.12 7.20 4.14
CA LYS A 270 -21.74 6.05 3.46
C LYS A 270 -21.91 6.34 1.98
N LEU A 271 -20.81 6.73 1.33
CA LEU A 271 -20.77 6.96 -0.10
C LEU A 271 -20.36 5.66 -0.79
N SER A 272 -21.06 5.34 -1.89
CA SER A 272 -20.64 4.24 -2.75
C SER A 272 -19.55 4.66 -3.74
N PRO A 273 -18.92 3.74 -4.49
CA PRO A 273 -17.98 4.10 -5.54
C PRO A 273 -18.51 5.16 -6.52
N ILE A 274 -19.80 5.05 -6.87
CA ILE A 274 -20.49 6.06 -7.71
C ILE A 274 -20.76 7.34 -6.91
N GLY A 275 -21.19 7.20 -5.65
CA GLY A 275 -21.42 8.32 -4.74
C GLY A 275 -20.19 9.21 -4.57
N LEU A 276 -19.02 8.61 -4.32
CA LEU A 276 -17.74 9.32 -4.17
C LEU A 276 -17.36 10.13 -5.41
N ARG A 277 -17.51 9.52 -6.60
CA ARG A 277 -17.23 10.19 -7.87
C ARG A 277 -18.15 11.38 -8.11
N ASN A 278 -19.42 11.25 -7.76
CA ASN A 278 -20.42 12.31 -7.88
C ASN A 278 -20.16 13.43 -6.87
N GLU A 279 -19.76 13.08 -5.65
CA GLU A 279 -19.48 14.04 -4.60
C GLU A 279 -18.25 14.90 -4.94
N LEU A 280 -17.18 14.29 -5.44
CA LEU A 280 -16.02 15.04 -5.96
C LEU A 280 -16.38 15.95 -7.13
N ALA A 281 -17.27 15.50 -8.02
CA ALA A 281 -17.77 16.36 -9.11
C ALA A 281 -18.62 17.52 -8.57
N ARG A 282 -19.42 17.30 -7.53
CA ARG A 282 -20.20 18.33 -6.86
C ARG A 282 -19.29 19.37 -6.20
N ILE A 283 -18.31 18.92 -5.40
CA ILE A 283 -17.32 19.78 -4.75
C ILE A 283 -16.58 20.63 -5.79
N GLY A 284 -16.09 20.01 -6.87
CA GLY A 284 -15.41 20.73 -7.95
C GLY A 284 -16.25 21.88 -8.52
N LYS A 285 -17.55 21.69 -8.75
CA LYS A 285 -18.46 22.75 -9.22
C LYS A 285 -18.59 23.90 -8.22
N PHE A 286 -18.62 23.62 -6.92
CA PHE A 286 -18.66 24.66 -5.89
C PHE A 286 -17.35 25.45 -5.85
N LEU A 287 -16.21 24.77 -5.96
CA LEU A 287 -14.90 25.42 -6.04
C LEU A 287 -14.79 26.30 -7.29
N ASP A 288 -15.28 25.83 -8.45
CA ASP A 288 -15.34 26.61 -9.70
C ASP A 288 -16.22 27.86 -9.56
N ALA A 289 -17.29 27.77 -8.76
CA ALA A 289 -18.16 28.90 -8.42
C ALA A 289 -17.56 29.86 -7.37
N GLY A 290 -16.32 29.64 -6.93
CA GLY A 290 -15.61 30.50 -5.97
C GLY A 290 -15.94 30.21 -4.50
N TRP A 291 -16.48 29.03 -4.18
CA TRP A 291 -16.88 28.71 -2.80
C TRP A 291 -15.72 28.28 -1.90
N GLY A 292 -14.52 28.08 -2.45
CA GLY A 292 -13.27 27.87 -1.72
C GLY A 292 -13.36 26.84 -0.58
N GLY A 293 -12.62 27.08 0.50
CA GLY A 293 -12.53 26.22 1.69
C GLY A 293 -13.84 25.94 2.45
N ARG A 294 -14.99 26.41 1.96
CA ARG A 294 -16.31 26.00 2.49
C ARG A 294 -16.61 24.52 2.23
N MET A 295 -15.97 23.93 1.21
CA MET A 295 -16.13 22.52 0.87
C MET A 295 -15.15 21.61 1.60
N THR A 296 -14.21 22.16 2.39
CA THR A 296 -13.13 21.36 3.00
C THR A 296 -13.64 20.24 3.87
N LYS A 297 -14.72 20.47 4.61
CA LYS A 297 -15.27 19.42 5.46
C LYS A 297 -15.76 18.23 4.64
N GLU A 298 -16.48 18.48 3.56
CA GLU A 298 -16.98 17.46 2.64
C GLU A 298 -15.84 16.77 1.90
N THR A 299 -14.81 17.50 1.48
CA THR A 299 -13.64 16.92 0.83
C THR A 299 -12.88 16.00 1.78
N VAL A 300 -12.72 16.38 3.06
CA VAL A 300 -12.11 15.53 4.10
C VAL A 300 -12.96 14.29 4.37
N TRP A 301 -14.30 14.39 4.33
CA TRP A 301 -15.16 13.20 4.44
C TRP A 301 -15.03 12.24 3.26
N VAL A 302 -14.77 12.77 2.06
CA VAL A 302 -14.44 11.90 0.91
C VAL A 302 -13.13 11.15 1.16
N VAL A 303 -12.12 11.77 1.79
CA VAL A 303 -10.88 11.07 2.19
C VAL A 303 -11.18 9.92 3.14
N ASP A 304 -11.96 10.15 4.21
CA ASP A 304 -12.37 9.10 5.15
C ASP A 304 -13.10 7.92 4.47
N SER A 305 -13.97 8.19 3.50
CA SER A 305 -14.60 7.15 2.70
C SER A 305 -13.62 6.41 1.78
N LEU A 306 -12.60 7.08 1.23
CA LEU A 306 -11.57 6.41 0.45
C LEU A 306 -10.67 5.52 1.33
N ASP A 307 -10.33 5.97 2.53
CA ASP A 307 -9.55 5.19 3.49
C ASP A 307 -10.31 3.91 3.89
N ASP A 308 -11.60 4.00 4.22
CA ASP A 308 -12.44 2.81 4.48
C ASP A 308 -12.59 1.90 3.25
N TRP A 309 -12.71 2.47 2.05
CA TRP A 309 -12.69 1.69 0.81
C TRP A 309 -11.35 0.97 0.66
N GLN A 310 -10.22 1.65 0.83
CA GLN A 310 -8.90 1.03 0.78
C GLN A 310 -8.75 -0.09 1.82
N HIS A 311 -9.22 0.08 3.05
CA HIS A 311 -9.13 -0.98 4.06
C HIS A 311 -9.81 -2.29 3.61
N GLN A 312 -10.96 -2.17 2.92
CA GLN A 312 -11.77 -3.30 2.47
C GLN A 312 -11.34 -3.84 1.09
N TYR A 313 -10.96 -2.96 0.17
CA TYR A 313 -10.58 -3.27 -1.22
C TYR A 313 -9.27 -2.59 -1.60
N PRO A 314 -8.16 -2.95 -0.93
CA PRO A 314 -6.90 -2.22 -1.02
C PRO A 314 -6.30 -2.17 -2.43
N ARG A 315 -6.63 -3.17 -3.24
CA ARG A 315 -6.13 -3.37 -4.61
C ARG A 315 -7.13 -2.95 -5.67
N ASP A 316 -8.18 -2.21 -5.32
CA ASP A 316 -9.11 -1.66 -6.30
C ASP A 316 -8.39 -0.65 -7.20
N TYR A 317 -8.49 -0.86 -8.52
CA TYR A 317 -7.81 -0.05 -9.52
C TYR A 317 -8.33 1.39 -9.58
N GLU A 318 -9.50 1.68 -9.01
CA GLU A 318 -10.07 3.03 -8.96
C GLU A 318 -9.43 3.90 -7.88
N LEU A 319 -8.87 3.31 -6.82
CA LEU A 319 -8.37 4.04 -5.66
C LEU A 319 -7.25 5.05 -6.02
N PRO A 320 -6.20 4.70 -6.78
CA PRO A 320 -5.16 5.67 -7.15
C PRO A 320 -5.73 6.91 -7.86
N ARG A 321 -6.66 6.68 -8.80
CA ARG A 321 -7.32 7.76 -9.56
C ARG A 321 -8.17 8.66 -8.66
N LEU A 322 -8.88 8.07 -7.71
CA LEU A 322 -9.72 8.82 -6.78
C LEU A 322 -8.89 9.60 -5.78
N TYR A 323 -7.83 9.01 -5.20
CA TYR A 323 -6.89 9.71 -4.34
C TYR A 323 -6.24 10.90 -5.06
N LYS A 324 -5.79 10.73 -6.32
CA LYS A 324 -5.27 11.85 -7.11
C LYS A 324 -6.29 12.96 -7.31
N ARG A 325 -7.55 12.60 -7.61
CA ARG A 325 -8.62 13.59 -7.82
C ARG A 325 -8.96 14.35 -6.53
N VAL A 326 -8.96 13.67 -5.39
CA VAL A 326 -9.16 14.30 -4.07
C VAL A 326 -7.98 15.21 -3.75
N TYR A 327 -6.75 14.77 -3.99
CA TYR A 327 -5.56 15.60 -3.83
C TYR A 327 -5.68 16.92 -4.62
N ASP A 328 -6.03 16.83 -5.92
CA ASP A 328 -6.18 18.01 -6.77
C ASP A 328 -7.32 18.92 -6.31
N THR A 329 -8.35 18.34 -5.68
CA THR A 329 -9.48 19.09 -5.11
C THR A 329 -9.05 19.82 -3.83
N LEU A 330 -8.39 19.12 -2.90
CA LEU A 330 -7.83 19.69 -1.67
C LEU A 330 -6.79 20.77 -1.96
N ALA A 331 -5.99 20.64 -3.02
CA ALA A 331 -4.98 21.63 -3.40
C ALA A 331 -5.58 22.99 -3.77
N ARG A 332 -6.86 23.00 -4.18
CA ARG A 332 -7.61 24.23 -4.50
C ARG A 332 -8.24 24.86 -3.27
N GLU A 333 -8.24 24.17 -2.14
CA GLU A 333 -8.81 24.61 -0.87
C GLU A 333 -7.70 25.15 0.03
N ASP A 334 -7.62 26.48 0.19
CA ASP A 334 -6.56 27.13 0.97
C ASP A 334 -6.87 27.14 2.48
N THR A 335 -7.09 25.97 3.07
CA THR A 335 -7.34 25.79 4.52
C THR A 335 -6.26 24.93 5.16
N PRO A 336 -5.95 25.11 6.46
CA PRO A 336 -5.02 24.23 7.18
C PRO A 336 -5.44 22.76 7.13
N GLU A 337 -6.73 22.48 7.32
CA GLU A 337 -7.29 21.14 7.30
C GLU A 337 -7.14 20.48 5.93
N ALA A 338 -7.37 21.22 4.84
CA ALA A 338 -7.14 20.70 3.49
C ALA A 338 -5.66 20.43 3.22
N LYS A 339 -4.75 21.29 3.73
CA LYS A 339 -3.29 21.08 3.59
C LYS A 339 -2.81 19.84 4.32
N ASP A 340 -3.37 19.53 5.49
CA ASP A 340 -3.00 18.32 6.24
C ASP A 340 -3.57 17.06 5.56
N ALA A 341 -4.84 17.07 5.15
CA ALA A 341 -5.43 15.98 4.36
C ALA A 341 -4.69 15.75 3.04
N LEU A 342 -4.22 16.82 2.39
CA LEU A 342 -3.45 16.76 1.16
C LEU A 342 -2.10 16.05 1.34
N LYS A 343 -1.41 16.28 2.46
CA LYS A 343 -0.17 15.56 2.80
C LYS A 343 -0.45 14.07 2.99
N GLN A 344 -1.51 13.73 3.71
CA GLN A 344 -1.92 12.34 3.94
C GLN A 344 -2.24 11.63 2.61
N VAL A 345 -3.11 12.21 1.78
CA VAL A 345 -3.48 11.63 0.47
C VAL A 345 -2.26 11.46 -0.44
N ARG A 346 -1.34 12.45 -0.45
CA ARG A 346 -0.09 12.33 -1.21
C ARG A 346 0.73 11.15 -0.71
N ARG A 347 0.89 11.01 0.61
CA ARG A 347 1.62 9.88 1.18
C ARG A 347 0.95 8.57 0.83
N THR A 348 -0.36 8.42 1.05
CA THR A 348 -1.12 7.22 0.68
C THR A 348 -0.88 6.84 -0.78
N LEU A 349 -0.91 7.80 -1.70
CA LEU A 349 -0.67 7.51 -3.12
C LEU A 349 0.79 7.08 -3.39
N LEU A 350 1.78 7.72 -2.76
CA LEU A 350 3.19 7.42 -2.97
C LEU A 350 3.68 6.15 -2.25
N VAL A 351 3.04 5.78 -1.14
CA VAL A 351 3.40 4.62 -0.30
C VAL A 351 2.59 3.39 -0.70
N ASN A 352 1.28 3.52 -0.80
CA ASN A 352 0.37 2.38 -1.04
C ASN A 352 0.08 2.13 -2.53
N TYR A 353 0.31 3.14 -3.39
CA TYR A 353 0.09 3.03 -4.84
C TYR A 353 1.28 3.53 -5.69
N PRO A 354 2.53 3.19 -5.35
CA PRO A 354 3.74 3.79 -5.94
C PRO A 354 3.88 3.51 -7.44
N THR A 355 3.30 2.42 -7.93
CA THR A 355 3.39 1.99 -9.33
C THR A 355 2.28 2.58 -10.22
N SER A 356 1.29 3.25 -9.61
CA SER A 356 0.17 3.86 -10.33
C SER A 356 0.64 4.96 -11.29
N THR A 357 -0.16 5.25 -12.31
CA THR A 357 0.14 6.40 -13.19
C THR A 357 0.05 7.70 -12.41
N GLU A 358 -0.91 7.76 -11.50
CA GLU A 358 -1.20 8.90 -10.64
C GLU A 358 -0.03 9.22 -9.70
N ALA A 359 0.60 8.21 -9.08
CA ALA A 359 1.80 8.41 -8.28
C ALA A 359 2.97 8.91 -9.14
N ARG A 360 3.08 8.43 -10.40
CA ARG A 360 4.13 8.87 -11.33
C ARG A 360 3.94 10.31 -11.81
N ASP A 361 2.70 10.77 -11.97
CA ASP A 361 2.42 12.17 -12.33
C ASP A 361 2.98 13.13 -11.26
N PHE A 362 2.99 12.74 -9.99
CA PHE A 362 3.67 13.51 -8.92
C PHE A 362 5.19 13.60 -9.05
N LEU A 363 5.81 12.63 -9.73
CA LEU A 363 7.27 12.57 -9.89
C LEU A 363 7.75 13.30 -11.15
N SER A 364 6.82 13.59 -12.07
CA SER A 364 7.11 14.26 -13.34
C SER A 364 6.68 15.74 -13.38
N SER A 365 5.96 16.18 -12.34
CA SER A 365 5.61 17.58 -12.09
C SER A 365 6.66 18.26 -11.23
#